data_AF-A0A2P4PN36-F1
#
_entry.id   AF-A0A2P4PN36-F1
#
_cell.length_a   1.000
_cell.length_b   1.000
_cell.length_c   1.000
_cell.angle_alpha   90.00
_cell.angle_beta   90.00
_cell.angle_gamma   90.00
#
_symmetry.space_group_name_H-M   'P 1'
#
loop_
_entity.id
_entity.type
_entity.pdbx_description
1 polymer ?
#
loop_
_entity_poly.entity_id
_entity_poly.type
_entity_poly.pdbx_seq_one_letter_code
_entity_poly.pdbx_strand_id
1 'polypeptide(L)'
;MSILNLRLQCIDLMRQEMDTESEEIMSRYNSMNDIIKVAEKNHNLKENLKQSLNPILTLLNDNHNLVSSLSTAKCPYYEIQFAH
;
A
#
# COMPACT_ATOMS: atom_id res chain seq x y z
N MET A 1 13.54 -6.73 13.28
CA MET A 1 13.28 -5.64 12.31
C MET A 1 12.37 -4.62 12.98
N SER A 2 12.64 -3.30 12.87
CA SER A 2 11.76 -2.30 13.49
C SER A 2 10.45 -2.15 12.71
N ILE A 3 9.39 -1.70 13.38
CA ILE A 3 8.09 -1.45 12.74
C ILE A 3 8.18 -0.40 11.61
N LEU A 4 9.06 0.59 11.77
CA LEU A 4 9.33 1.60 10.75
C LEU A 4 9.97 0.97 9.51
N ASN A 5 10.97 0.11 9.69
CA ASN A 5 11.66 -0.58 8.60
C ASN A 5 10.73 -1.53 7.83
N LEU A 6 9.77 -2.15 8.51
CA LEU A 6 8.74 -2.97 7.87
C LEU A 6 7.73 -2.12 7.09
N ARG A 7 7.31 -0.98 7.64
CA ARG A 7 6.42 -0.04 6.91
C ARG A 7 7.04 0.45 5.61
N LEU A 8 8.32 0.83 5.64
CA LEU A 8 9.05 1.27 4.44
C LEU A 8 9.13 0.15 3.39
N GLN A 9 9.50 -1.07 3.80
CA GLN A 9 9.51 -2.23 2.90
C GLN A 9 8.14 -2.55 2.30
N CYS A 10 7.06 -2.43 3.09
CA CYS A 10 5.72 -2.62 2.54
C CYS A 10 5.41 -1.59 1.44
N ILE A 11 5.84 -0.34 1.62
CA ILE A 11 5.62 0.71 0.62
C ILE A 11 6.47 0.47 -0.64
N ASP A 12 7.74 0.09 -0.47
CA ASP A 12 8.63 -0.25 -1.59
C ASP A 12 8.09 -1.44 -2.39
N LEU A 13 7.64 -2.50 -1.71
CA LEU A 13 7.02 -3.66 -2.36
C LEU A 13 5.74 -3.30 -3.10
N MET A 14 4.92 -2.40 -2.53
CA MET A 14 3.71 -1.95 -3.20
C MET A 14 4.02 -1.17 -4.48
N ARG A 15 5.02 -0.28 -4.44
CA ARG A 15 5.43 0.55 -5.58
C ARG A 15 6.13 -0.25 -6.68
N GLN A 16 6.85 -1.31 -6.32
CA GLN A 16 7.54 -2.14 -7.29
C GLN A 16 6.57 -2.86 -8.24
N GLU A 17 5.44 -3.35 -7.69
CA GLU A 17 4.44 -4.10 -8.46
C GLU A 17 3.36 -3.21 -9.08
N MET A 18 3.20 -1.98 -8.58
CA MET A 18 2.17 -1.07 -9.07
C MET A 18 2.68 -0.21 -10.22
N ASP A 19 1.91 -0.12 -11.30
CA ASP A 19 2.25 0.77 -12.38
C ASP A 19 2.03 2.26 -12.03
N THR A 20 2.66 3.12 -12.85
CA THR A 20 2.67 4.57 -12.66
C THR A 20 1.26 5.19 -12.77
N GLU A 21 0.37 4.65 -13.59
CA GLU A 21 -1.00 5.17 -13.73
C GLU A 21 -1.80 4.90 -12.45
N SER A 22 -1.73 3.69 -11.93
CA SER A 22 -2.34 3.32 -10.65
C SER A 22 -1.78 4.14 -9.48
N GLU A 23 -0.46 4.35 -9.45
CA GLU A 23 0.20 5.16 -8.42
C GLU A 23 -0.28 6.62 -8.47
N GLU A 24 -0.40 7.19 -9.67
CA GLU A 24 -0.91 8.54 -9.87
C GLU A 24 -2.38 8.64 -9.43
N ILE A 25 -3.22 7.67 -9.77
CA ILE A 25 -4.62 7.64 -9.32
C ILE A 25 -4.69 7.61 -7.79
N MET A 26 -3.90 6.76 -7.12
CA MET A 26 -3.89 6.66 -5.67
C MET A 26 -3.40 7.93 -4.98
N SER A 27 -2.43 8.63 -5.56
CA SER A 27 -1.92 9.90 -5.04
C SER A 27 -2.95 11.04 -5.01
N ARG A 28 -4.10 10.88 -5.67
CA ARG A 28 -5.20 11.84 -5.66
C ARG A 28 -6.17 11.65 -4.49
N TYR A 29 -6.04 10.56 -3.73
CA TYR A 29 -6.98 10.19 -2.66
C TYR A 29 -6.30 10.07 -1.31
N ASN A 30 -6.74 10.87 -0.35
CA ASN A 30 -6.20 10.91 1.01
C ASN A 30 -6.66 9.75 1.93
N SER A 31 -7.48 8.83 1.41
CA SER A 31 -8.16 7.80 2.18
C SER A 31 -8.18 6.48 1.43
N MET A 32 -7.82 5.40 2.13
CA MET A 32 -7.89 4.05 1.57
C MET A 32 -9.31 3.68 1.14
N ASN A 33 -10.33 4.14 1.89
CA ASN A 33 -11.72 3.88 1.53
C ASN A 33 -12.11 4.54 0.20
N ASP A 34 -11.53 5.69 -0.13
CA ASP A 34 -11.81 6.37 -1.39
C ASP A 34 -11.06 5.69 -2.54
N ILE A 35 -9.83 5.23 -2.30
CA ILE A 35 -9.08 4.39 -3.25
C ILE A 35 -9.85 3.10 -3.56
N ILE A 36 -10.39 2.42 -2.54
CA ILE A 36 -11.18 1.19 -2.72
C ILE A 36 -12.40 1.45 -3.60
N LYS A 37 -13.17 2.52 -3.35
CA LYS A 37 -14.34 2.88 -4.18
C LYS A 37 -13.98 3.15 -5.64
N VAL A 38 -12.78 3.68 -5.90
CA VAL A 38 -12.30 3.94 -7.25
C VAL A 38 -11.82 2.64 -7.90
N ALA A 39 -11.12 1.79 -7.16
CA ALA A 39 -10.70 0.46 -7.61
C ALA A 39 -11.90 -0.45 -7.93
N GLU A 40 -13.03 -0.33 -7.21
CA GLU A 40 -14.26 -1.04 -7.56
C GLU A 40 -14.77 -0.71 -8.96
N LYS A 41 -14.48 0.51 -9.45
CA LYS A 41 -14.88 0.99 -10.77
C LYS A 41 -13.77 0.88 -11.83
N ASN A 42 -12.51 0.78 -11.41
CA ASN A 42 -11.34 0.68 -12.27
C ASN A 42 -10.66 -0.69 -12.10
N HIS A 43 -10.88 -1.57 -13.07
CA HIS A 43 -10.39 -2.95 -13.03
C HIS A 43 -8.85 -3.04 -12.97
N ASN A 44 -8.15 -2.17 -13.70
CA ASN A 44 -6.69 -2.14 -13.70
C ASN A 44 -6.16 -1.76 -12.32
N LEU A 45 -6.72 -0.69 -11.73
CA LEU A 45 -6.35 -0.27 -10.38
C LEU A 45 -6.58 -1.40 -9.35
N LYS A 46 -7.70 -2.11 -9.46
CA LYS A 46 -8.02 -3.23 -8.57
C LYS A 46 -7.02 -4.38 -8.69
N GLU A 47 -6.68 -4.78 -9.91
CA GLU A 47 -5.71 -5.86 -10.12
C GLU A 47 -4.31 -5.43 -9.68
N ASN A 48 -3.89 -4.20 -9.97
CA ASN A 48 -2.60 -3.67 -9.53
C ASN A 48 -2.49 -3.62 -8.00
N LEU A 49 -3.54 -3.14 -7.31
CA LEU A 49 -3.61 -3.17 -5.84
C LEU A 49 -3.52 -4.61 -5.31
N LYS A 50 -4.16 -5.56 -5.97
CA LYS A 50 -4.12 -6.97 -5.55
C LYS A 50 -2.73 -7.56 -5.74
N GLN A 51 -2.08 -7.30 -6.87
CA GLN A 51 -0.71 -7.75 -7.13
C GLN A 51 0.26 -7.11 -6.13
N SER A 52 0.14 -5.80 -5.90
CA SER A 52 1.02 -5.06 -4.99
C SER A 52 0.86 -5.44 -3.52
N LEU A 53 -0.29 -5.99 -3.13
CA LEU A 53 -0.54 -6.49 -1.76
C LEU A 53 -0.03 -7.92 -1.53
N ASN A 54 0.14 -8.74 -2.56
CA ASN A 54 0.59 -10.13 -2.41
C ASN A 54 1.97 -10.25 -1.73
N PRO A 55 3.01 -9.49 -2.15
CA PRO A 55 4.31 -9.52 -1.49
C PRO A 55 4.26 -9.03 -0.05
N ILE A 56 3.39 -8.05 0.24
CA ILE A 56 3.20 -7.50 1.59
C ILE A 56 2.59 -8.56 2.51
N LEU A 57 1.58 -9.30 2.02
CA LEU A 57 0.98 -10.40 2.78
C LEU A 57 2.00 -11.49 3.11
N THR A 58 2.86 -11.86 2.15
CA THR A 58 3.96 -12.80 2.39
C THR A 58 4.93 -12.26 3.45
N LEU A 59 5.39 -11.00 3.30
CA LEU A 59 6.27 -10.34 4.26
C LEU A 59 5.65 -10.31 5.68
N LEU A 60 4.35 -10.05 5.79
CA LEU A 60 3.65 -9.99 7.08
C LEU A 60 3.43 -11.37 7.70
N ASN A 61 3.14 -12.39 6.90
CA ASN A 61 3.04 -13.77 7.37
C ASN A 61 4.38 -14.25 7.94
N ASP A 62 5.48 -13.91 7.28
CA ASP A 62 6.84 -14.21 7.76
C ASP A 62 7.16 -13.46 9.06
N ASN A 63 6.46 -12.36 9.35
CA ASN A 63 6.71 -11.49 10.50
C ASN A 63 5.66 -11.57 11.63
N HIS A 64 4.65 -12.45 11.55
CA HIS A 64 3.62 -12.92 12.53
C HIS A 64 2.95 -11.95 13.55
N ASN A 65 3.47 -10.74 13.83
CA ASN A 65 3.12 -9.89 14.98
C ASN A 65 2.42 -8.57 14.63
N LEU A 66 2.18 -8.25 13.34
CA LEU A 66 1.89 -6.86 12.94
C LEU A 66 0.60 -6.62 12.16
N VAL A 67 -0.17 -7.67 11.82
CA VAL A 67 -1.44 -7.55 11.05
C VAL A 67 -2.42 -6.56 11.69
N SER A 68 -2.44 -6.44 13.03
CA SER A 68 -3.27 -5.45 13.74
C SER A 68 -2.83 -3.98 13.59
N SER A 69 -1.57 -3.71 13.25
CA SER A 69 -1.00 -2.35 13.23
C SER A 69 -1.14 -1.63 11.88
N LEU A 70 -1.35 -2.37 10.80
CA LEU A 70 -1.53 -1.81 9.45
C LEU A 70 -3.01 -1.52 9.13
N SER A 71 -3.94 -2.24 9.77
CA SER A 71 -5.38 -1.98 9.68
C SER A 71 -5.81 -0.60 10.23
N THR A 72 -4.94 0.07 10.99
CA THR A 72 -5.24 1.35 11.68
C THR A 72 -4.46 2.54 11.14
N ALA A 73 -3.54 2.33 10.19
CA ALA A 73 -2.78 3.42 9.59
C ALA A 73 -3.58 4.06 8.45
N LYS A 74 -3.82 5.38 8.56
CA LYS A 74 -4.20 6.22 7.40
C LYS A 74 -3.28 5.86 6.23
N CYS A 75 -3.87 5.77 5.04
CA CYS A 75 -3.22 5.34 3.80
C CYS A 75 -1.71 5.67 3.78
N PRO A 76 -0.81 4.67 3.75
CA PRO A 76 0.64 4.86 3.92
C PRO A 76 1.30 5.67 2.79
N TYR A 77 0.54 6.08 1.78
CA TYR A 77 0.98 6.91 0.66
C TYR A 77 1.49 8.30 1.07
N TYR A 78 1.03 8.87 2.19
CA TYR A 78 1.34 10.27 2.52
C TYR A 78 2.35 10.47 3.66
N GLU A 79 2.87 9.42 4.30
CA GLU A 79 4.01 9.58 5.24
C GLU A 79 5.37 9.58 4.53
N ILE A 80 5.42 9.34 3.21
CA ILE A 80 6.65 9.45 2.39
C ILE A 80 6.51 10.58 1.35
N GLN A 81 6.13 11.78 1.79
CA GLN A 81 6.21 12.97 0.93
C GLN A 81 7.07 14.10 1.52
N PHE A 82 7.86 13.84 2.56
CA PHE A 82 8.85 14.80 3.08
C PHE A 82 10.15 14.13 3.56
N ALA A 83 10.84 13.46 2.66
CA ALA A 83 12.25 13.11 2.87
C ALA A 83 13.04 13.05 1.55
N HIS A 84 13.00 14.13 0.75
CA HIS A 84 14.17 14.89 0.27
C HIS A 84 13.72 15.96 -0.74
#